data_AF-A0A821MA17-F1
#
_entry.id   AF-A0A821MA17-F1
#
_cell.length_a   1.000
_cell.length_b   1.000
_cell.length_c   1.000
_cell.angle_alpha   90.00
_cell.angle_beta   90.00
_cell.angle_gamma   90.00
#
_symmetry.space_group_name_H-M   'P 1'
#
loop_
_entity.id
_entity.type
_entity.pdbx_description
1 polymer ?
#
loop_
_entity_poly.entity_id
_entity_poly.type
_entity_poly.pdbx_seq_one_letter_code
_entity_poly.pdbx_strand_id
1 'polypeptide(L)'
;MSIYMREDLTRNEKIQQARRILNENKYSLDAWAILIQDAQDKKIAESREFYESLVTQFPTCGKFWKIYVESEIKGRNYEKVEKLFQRCLIKVLNIDLWKCYLNYVRDTKGILPSFREKMAQAYDFALEKIGMDVYAYTIWNDYVTFLKSVEAVGSYAENQKIAAVRKVYHKGIMIPMISVELLWKDYCAYEMSINPALGKNMIESRSRDFLNVKRVTKELDTLTRAIDRNNPCIPPTSPQSTDEIKQLAAWRKFIAWERSNPLKTEDILLVTRRVILAYEQCLLCLGYHADLWYEACAYLEQTSRTYSERGDAHLTKRFLDEASTLYERAIQTYMRSNMLIHFAYSDFEEYRLNIDKARSIYNRLLDINEANLKDPTLAYIQAMRFERRTDGIKSARAIFKRAREDLRINHQIYIAAALMEYYCTKDNNIAFNIFNLGLKKYGQNVDYILAYIDYMTHLNE
;
A
#
# COMPACT_ATOMS: atom_id res chain seq x y z
N MET A 1 -27.53 -47.42 -15.97
CA MET A 1 -26.59 -47.06 -14.88
C MET A 1 -25.31 -46.56 -15.52
N SER A 2 -25.23 -45.25 -15.75
CA SER A 2 -24.00 -44.63 -16.28
C SER A 2 -23.06 -44.39 -15.09
N ILE A 3 -22.03 -45.20 -15.00
CA ILE A 3 -20.97 -45.09 -13.99
C ILE A 3 -20.10 -43.90 -14.40
N TYR A 4 -20.19 -42.80 -13.66
CA TYR A 4 -19.26 -41.68 -13.70
C TYR A 4 -17.85 -42.18 -13.38
N MET A 5 -17.06 -42.51 -14.40
CA MET A 5 -15.60 -42.50 -14.28
C MET A 5 -15.15 -41.04 -14.34
N ARG A 6 -15.00 -40.40 -13.17
CA ARG A 6 -14.12 -39.25 -13.03
C ARG A 6 -12.69 -39.79 -13.18
N GLU A 7 -12.07 -39.57 -14.34
CA GLU A 7 -10.64 -39.82 -14.50
C GLU A 7 -9.88 -38.95 -13.49
N ASP A 8 -9.20 -39.59 -12.55
CA ASP A 8 -8.28 -38.94 -11.63
C ASP A 8 -7.06 -38.45 -12.44
N LEU A 9 -7.13 -37.21 -12.92
CA LEU A 9 -6.02 -36.51 -13.58
C LEU A 9 -4.72 -36.70 -12.80
N THR A 10 -3.66 -37.09 -13.50
CA THR A 10 -2.34 -37.26 -12.88
C THR A 10 -1.81 -35.93 -12.37
N ARG A 11 -0.94 -35.96 -11.35
CA ARG A 11 -0.37 -34.74 -10.72
C ARG A 11 0.29 -33.80 -11.76
N ASN A 12 0.94 -34.35 -12.78
CA ASN A 12 1.56 -33.57 -13.86
C ASN A 12 0.55 -32.91 -14.81
N GLU A 13 -0.57 -33.57 -15.10
CA GLU A 13 -1.64 -33.00 -15.93
C GLU A 13 -2.34 -31.85 -15.21
N LYS A 14 -2.58 -31.97 -13.90
CA LYS A 14 -3.13 -30.87 -13.07
C LYS A 14 -2.21 -29.63 -13.08
N ILE A 15 -0.89 -29.82 -13.07
CA ILE A 15 0.10 -28.74 -13.15
C ILE A 15 0.10 -28.07 -14.53
N GLN A 16 0.05 -28.85 -15.61
CA GLN A 16 -0.02 -28.30 -16.96
C GLN A 16 -1.34 -27.55 -17.20
N GLN A 17 -2.45 -28.08 -16.68
CA GLN A 17 -3.74 -27.42 -16.74
C GLN A 17 -3.73 -26.11 -15.94
N ALA A 18 -3.16 -26.11 -14.73
CA ALA A 18 -2.99 -24.89 -13.94
C ALA A 18 -2.14 -23.83 -14.68
N ARG A 19 -1.05 -24.23 -15.34
CA ARG A 19 -0.25 -23.30 -16.17
C ARG A 19 -1.02 -22.74 -17.36
N ARG A 20 -1.86 -23.57 -18.02
CA ARG A 20 -2.74 -23.11 -19.10
C ARG A 20 -3.78 -22.11 -18.60
N ILE A 21 -4.40 -22.40 -17.46
CA ILE A 21 -5.35 -21.49 -16.80
C ILE A 21 -4.66 -20.16 -16.45
N LEU A 22 -3.40 -20.15 -16.02
CA LEU A 22 -2.66 -18.91 -15.76
C LEU A 22 -2.33 -18.10 -17.01
N ASN A 23 -2.20 -18.74 -18.17
CA ASN A 23 -2.03 -18.02 -19.44
C ASN A 23 -3.31 -17.27 -19.84
N GLU A 24 -4.48 -17.83 -19.52
CA GLU A 24 -5.79 -17.22 -19.79
C GLU A 24 -6.22 -16.24 -18.69
N ASN A 25 -6.04 -16.61 -17.42
CA ASN A 25 -6.33 -15.81 -16.24
C ASN A 25 -5.14 -15.80 -15.27
N LYS A 26 -4.32 -14.76 -15.36
CA LYS A 26 -3.12 -14.56 -14.54
C LYS A 26 -3.38 -14.50 -13.03
N TYR A 27 -4.61 -14.23 -12.60
CA TYR A 27 -4.99 -14.05 -11.20
C TYR A 27 -5.80 -15.22 -10.61
N SER A 28 -5.88 -16.37 -11.30
CA SER A 28 -6.61 -17.54 -10.77
C SER A 28 -5.94 -18.11 -9.51
N LEU A 29 -6.58 -17.92 -8.35
CA LEU A 29 -6.06 -18.34 -7.06
C LEU A 29 -5.95 -19.87 -6.93
N ASP A 30 -6.88 -20.61 -7.51
CA ASP A 30 -6.88 -22.08 -7.49
C ASP A 30 -5.70 -22.65 -8.26
N ALA A 31 -5.41 -22.08 -9.43
CA ALA A 31 -4.25 -22.48 -10.24
C ALA A 31 -2.93 -22.18 -9.51
N TRP A 32 -2.82 -20.99 -8.90
CA TRP A 32 -1.65 -20.65 -8.07
C TRP A 32 -1.50 -21.56 -6.85
N ALA A 33 -2.60 -21.94 -6.18
CA ALA A 33 -2.56 -22.82 -5.01
C ALA A 33 -2.01 -24.22 -5.36
N ILE A 34 -2.45 -24.80 -6.48
CA ILE A 34 -1.95 -26.09 -6.98
C ILE A 34 -0.43 -26.01 -7.25
N LEU A 35 0.03 -24.92 -7.88
CA LEU A 35 1.44 -24.74 -8.19
C LEU A 35 2.30 -24.47 -6.96
N ILE A 36 1.78 -23.75 -5.95
CA ILE A 36 2.47 -23.54 -4.67
C ILE A 36 2.67 -24.87 -3.95
N GLN A 37 1.64 -25.72 -3.91
CA GLN A 37 1.75 -27.04 -3.28
C GLN A 37 2.81 -27.90 -3.97
N ASP A 38 2.84 -27.89 -5.31
CA ASP A 38 3.88 -28.59 -6.06
C ASP A 38 5.29 -28.03 -5.83
N ALA A 39 5.41 -26.70 -5.74
CA ALA A 39 6.67 -26.02 -5.50
C ALA A 39 7.24 -26.28 -4.10
N GLN A 40 6.40 -26.55 -3.11
CA GLN A 40 6.83 -26.90 -1.75
C GLN A 40 7.42 -28.32 -1.66
N ASP A 41 6.99 -29.23 -2.52
CA ASP A 41 7.51 -30.61 -2.59
C ASP A 41 8.85 -30.71 -3.33
N LYS A 42 9.17 -29.69 -4.15
CA LYS A 42 10.39 -29.64 -4.96
C LYS A 42 11.58 -29.01 -4.23
N LYS A 43 12.79 -29.26 -4.74
CA LYS A 43 13.99 -28.58 -4.26
C LYS A 43 13.94 -27.09 -4.63
N ILE A 44 14.42 -26.24 -3.72
CA ILE A 44 14.40 -24.78 -3.87
C ILE A 44 15.07 -24.27 -5.15
N ALA A 45 16.05 -25.01 -5.69
CA ALA A 45 16.74 -24.64 -6.92
C ALA A 45 15.80 -24.61 -8.14
N GLU A 46 14.85 -25.55 -8.21
CA GLU A 46 13.91 -25.69 -9.33
C GLU A 46 12.65 -24.83 -9.13
N SER A 47 12.26 -24.58 -7.87
CA SER A 47 11.05 -23.81 -7.55
C SER A 47 11.29 -22.30 -7.48
N ARG A 48 12.53 -21.83 -7.55
CA ARG A 48 12.86 -20.39 -7.39
C ARG A 48 12.24 -19.52 -8.47
N GLU A 49 12.32 -19.94 -9.72
CA GLU A 49 11.73 -19.19 -10.84
C GLU A 49 10.20 -19.04 -10.66
N PHE A 50 9.56 -20.09 -10.16
CA PHE A 50 8.14 -20.07 -9.82
C PHE A 50 7.84 -19.08 -8.68
N TYR A 51 8.60 -19.12 -7.59
CA TYR A 51 8.40 -18.18 -6.48
C TYR A 51 8.65 -16.72 -6.89
N GLU A 52 9.66 -16.45 -7.73
CA GLU A 52 9.88 -15.11 -8.27
C GLU A 52 8.72 -14.64 -9.16
N SER A 53 8.16 -15.54 -9.98
CA SER A 53 6.95 -15.24 -10.75
C SER A 53 5.75 -14.95 -9.85
N LEU A 54 5.57 -15.73 -8.77
CA LEU A 54 4.48 -15.57 -7.81
C LEU A 54 4.55 -14.22 -7.08
N VAL A 55 5.72 -13.84 -6.54
CA VAL A 55 5.87 -12.57 -5.81
C VAL A 55 5.91 -11.35 -6.74
N THR A 56 6.26 -11.54 -8.01
CA THR A 56 6.13 -10.49 -9.03
C THR A 56 4.66 -10.27 -9.41
N GLN A 57 3.86 -11.34 -9.47
CA GLN A 57 2.43 -11.25 -9.74
C GLN A 57 1.64 -10.71 -8.55
N PHE A 58 2.03 -11.06 -7.33
CA PHE A 58 1.39 -10.62 -6.08
C PHE A 58 2.38 -9.93 -5.12
N PRO A 59 2.80 -8.69 -5.41
CA PRO A 59 3.83 -8.00 -4.63
C PRO A 59 3.46 -7.71 -3.18
N THR A 60 2.17 -7.56 -2.83
CA THR A 60 1.75 -7.25 -1.44
C THR A 60 1.32 -8.45 -0.61
N CYS A 61 1.26 -9.65 -1.19
CA CYS A 61 0.78 -10.81 -0.45
C CYS A 61 1.87 -11.33 0.51
N GLY A 62 1.78 -10.95 1.78
CA GLY A 62 2.73 -11.38 2.81
C GLY A 62 2.82 -12.90 2.98
N LYS A 63 1.72 -13.63 2.74
CA LYS A 63 1.68 -15.09 2.76
C LYS A 63 2.60 -15.71 1.71
N PHE A 64 2.60 -15.20 0.49
CA PHE A 64 3.44 -15.72 -0.60
C PHE A 64 4.92 -15.39 -0.38
N TRP A 65 5.22 -14.16 0.07
CA TRP A 65 6.57 -13.79 0.48
C TRP A 65 7.10 -14.69 1.60
N LYS A 66 6.27 -14.96 2.62
CA LYS A 66 6.62 -15.86 3.72
C LYS A 66 6.94 -17.27 3.22
N ILE A 67 6.10 -17.86 2.37
CA ILE A 67 6.33 -19.21 1.82
C ILE A 67 7.67 -19.28 1.08
N TYR A 68 7.99 -18.25 0.28
CA TYR A 68 9.25 -18.19 -0.44
C TYR A 68 10.45 -18.07 0.51
N VAL A 69 10.37 -17.16 1.48
CA VAL A 69 11.42 -16.96 2.50
C VAL A 69 11.64 -18.23 3.33
N GLU A 70 10.58 -18.87 3.81
CA GLU A 70 10.68 -20.13 4.59
C GLU A 70 11.32 -21.25 3.76
N SER A 71 11.05 -21.31 2.46
CA SER A 71 11.66 -22.30 1.56
C SER A 71 13.15 -22.05 1.35
N GLU A 72 13.59 -20.79 1.23
CA GLU A 72 15.03 -20.44 1.16
C GLU A 72 15.75 -20.63 2.51
N ILE A 73 15.06 -20.40 3.64
CA ILE A 73 15.58 -20.71 4.98
C ILE A 73 15.80 -22.22 5.14
N LYS A 74 14.83 -23.06 4.72
CA LYS A 74 14.99 -24.53 4.68
C LYS A 74 16.18 -24.95 3.82
N GLY A 75 16.41 -24.24 2.71
CA GLY A 75 17.57 -24.41 1.84
C GLY A 75 18.90 -23.87 2.40
N ARG A 76 18.92 -23.27 3.59
CA ARG A 76 20.08 -22.62 4.24
C ARG A 76 20.76 -21.51 3.39
N ASN A 77 20.02 -20.88 2.47
CA ASN A 77 20.53 -19.82 1.60
C ASN A 77 20.36 -18.43 2.24
N TYR A 78 21.04 -18.17 3.35
CA TYR A 78 20.81 -16.96 4.16
C TYR A 78 21.10 -15.63 3.43
N GLU A 79 22.06 -15.59 2.52
CA GLU A 79 22.33 -14.39 1.70
C GLU A 79 21.14 -13.99 0.82
N LYS A 80 20.42 -14.98 0.27
CA LYS A 80 19.23 -14.72 -0.55
C LYS A 80 18.06 -14.29 0.32
N VAL A 81 17.89 -14.93 1.49
CA VAL A 81 16.87 -14.54 2.48
C VAL A 81 17.02 -13.07 2.86
N GLU A 82 18.24 -12.59 3.09
CA GLU A 82 18.49 -11.18 3.40
C GLU A 82 18.08 -10.24 2.24
N LYS A 83 18.42 -10.61 1.00
CA LYS A 83 17.97 -9.86 -0.19
C LYS A 83 16.45 -9.87 -0.37
N LEU A 84 15.78 -10.96 -0.01
CA LEU A 84 14.31 -11.05 -0.03
C LEU A 84 13.69 -10.11 1.00
N PHE A 85 14.18 -10.12 2.24
CA PHE A 85 13.70 -9.18 3.26
C PHE A 85 13.92 -7.72 2.88
N GLN A 86 15.07 -7.37 2.28
CA GLN A 86 15.32 -6.02 1.77
C GLN A 86 14.31 -5.59 0.70
N ARG A 87 13.82 -6.53 -0.13
CA ARG A 87 12.82 -6.26 -1.18
C ARG A 87 11.40 -6.09 -0.63
N CYS A 88 10.98 -6.92 0.33
CA CYS A 88 9.56 -7.03 0.71
C CYS A 88 9.21 -6.39 2.06
N LEU A 89 10.12 -6.38 3.05
CA LEU A 89 9.75 -6.16 4.46
C LEU A 89 9.14 -4.78 4.72
N ILE A 90 9.68 -3.73 4.10
CA ILE A 90 9.19 -2.34 4.26
C ILE A 90 7.92 -2.11 3.43
N LYS A 91 7.73 -2.85 2.34
CA LYS A 91 6.58 -2.69 1.43
C LYS A 91 5.36 -3.48 1.89
N VAL A 92 5.58 -4.59 2.60
CA VAL A 92 4.53 -5.54 3.00
C VAL A 92 4.43 -5.59 4.52
N LEU A 93 3.47 -4.86 5.06
CA LEU A 93 3.21 -4.82 6.50
C LEU A 93 2.36 -6.02 6.95
N ASN A 94 2.83 -7.25 6.73
CA ASN A 94 2.13 -8.45 7.18
C ASN A 94 2.76 -9.02 8.46
N ILE A 95 1.96 -9.24 9.51
CA ILE A 95 2.46 -9.67 10.82
C ILE A 95 3.28 -10.97 10.79
N ASP A 96 2.88 -11.94 9.96
CA ASP A 96 3.56 -13.24 9.90
C ASP A 96 4.91 -13.15 9.17
N LEU A 97 5.02 -12.25 8.19
CA LEU A 97 6.29 -11.96 7.52
C LEU A 97 7.29 -11.31 8.50
N TRP A 98 6.84 -10.39 9.34
CA TRP A 98 7.68 -9.75 10.36
C TRP A 98 8.10 -10.72 11.47
N LYS A 99 7.23 -11.66 11.87
CA LYS A 99 7.60 -12.77 12.75
C LYS A 99 8.67 -13.67 12.13
N CYS A 100 8.53 -13.99 10.85
CA CYS A 100 9.53 -14.76 10.10
C CYS A 100 10.89 -14.03 10.09
N TYR A 101 10.90 -12.71 9.89
CA TYR A 101 12.10 -11.88 9.98
C TYR A 101 12.76 -11.94 11.37
N LEU A 102 11.99 -11.78 12.44
CA LEU A 102 12.52 -11.84 13.81
C LEU A 102 13.11 -13.21 14.14
N ASN A 103 12.47 -14.30 13.70
CA ASN A 103 13.01 -15.65 13.85
C ASN A 103 14.30 -15.84 13.04
N TYR A 104 14.34 -15.34 11.79
CA TYR A 104 15.56 -15.37 10.98
C TYR A 104 16.74 -14.66 11.65
N VAL A 105 16.52 -13.46 12.22
CA VAL A 105 17.56 -12.72 12.95
C VAL A 105 17.99 -13.50 14.20
N ARG A 106 17.05 -14.09 14.93
CA ARG A 106 17.31 -14.93 16.11
C ARG A 106 18.22 -16.11 15.77
N ASP A 107 17.89 -16.85 14.72
CA ASP A 107 18.61 -18.07 14.35
C ASP A 107 19.98 -17.77 13.70
N THR A 108 20.05 -16.74 12.86
CA THR A 108 21.27 -16.43 12.08
C THR A 108 22.28 -15.64 12.90
N LYS A 109 21.82 -14.71 13.75
CA LYS A 109 22.69 -13.81 14.50
C LYS A 109 22.92 -14.26 15.94
N GLY A 110 22.26 -15.34 16.40
CA GLY A 110 22.36 -15.86 17.78
C GLY A 110 23.79 -16.19 18.24
N ILE A 111 24.70 -16.50 17.32
CA ILE A 111 26.10 -16.87 17.60
C ILE A 111 26.98 -15.63 17.79
N LEU A 112 26.53 -14.44 17.36
CA LEU A 112 27.37 -13.23 17.40
C LEU A 112 27.45 -12.65 18.81
N PRO A 113 28.62 -12.14 19.24
CA PRO A 113 28.74 -11.40 20.51
C PRO A 113 27.83 -10.17 20.58
N SER A 114 27.58 -9.52 19.42
CA SER A 114 26.65 -8.39 19.27
C SER A 114 25.19 -8.82 19.06
N PHE A 115 24.85 -10.09 19.26
CA PHE A 115 23.49 -10.62 19.07
C PHE A 115 22.45 -9.81 19.85
N ARG A 116 22.73 -9.50 21.12
CA ARG A 116 21.76 -8.84 22.00
C ARG A 116 21.36 -7.45 21.47
N GLU A 117 22.35 -6.68 21.03
CA GLU A 117 22.14 -5.35 20.46
C GLU A 117 21.39 -5.44 19.13
N LYS A 118 21.81 -6.32 18.22
CA LYS A 118 21.16 -6.50 16.92
C LYS A 118 19.72 -6.99 17.06
N MET A 119 19.46 -7.89 18.01
CA MET A 119 18.11 -8.41 18.25
C MET A 119 17.21 -7.34 18.86
N ALA A 120 17.70 -6.52 19.79
CA ALA A 120 16.95 -5.38 20.33
C ALA A 120 16.60 -4.37 19.22
N GLN A 121 17.57 -4.03 18.34
CA GLN A 121 17.33 -3.18 17.18
C GLN A 121 16.28 -3.77 16.22
N ALA A 122 16.30 -5.08 16.00
CA ALA A 122 15.31 -5.76 15.16
C ALA A 122 13.90 -5.70 15.75
N TYR A 123 13.75 -5.88 17.07
CA TYR A 123 12.47 -5.71 17.75
C TYR A 123 11.98 -4.26 17.73
N ASP A 124 12.85 -3.29 18.04
CA ASP A 124 12.49 -1.87 18.00
C ASP A 124 12.03 -1.46 16.59
N PHE A 125 12.72 -1.95 15.55
CA PHE A 125 12.34 -1.73 14.16
C PHE A 125 10.97 -2.36 13.81
N ALA A 126 10.73 -3.62 14.24
CA ALA A 126 9.44 -4.28 14.03
C ALA A 126 8.29 -3.56 14.75
N LEU A 127 8.52 -3.08 15.98
CA LEU A 127 7.52 -2.37 16.76
C LEU A 127 7.24 -0.97 16.20
N GLU A 128 8.22 -0.30 15.58
CA GLU A 128 8.00 0.97 14.89
C GLU A 128 7.05 0.82 13.69
N LYS A 129 7.20 -0.26 12.90
CA LYS A 129 6.43 -0.46 11.66
C LYS A 129 5.11 -1.20 11.87
N ILE A 130 5.10 -2.26 12.68
CA ILE A 130 3.96 -3.17 12.84
C ILE A 130 3.48 -3.31 14.28
N GLY A 131 4.10 -2.60 15.24
CA GLY A 131 3.74 -2.71 16.66
C GLY A 131 2.33 -2.22 16.99
N MET A 132 1.72 -1.41 16.13
CA MET A 132 0.32 -0.96 16.25
C MET A 132 -0.69 -1.93 15.61
N ASP A 133 -0.22 -3.05 15.05
CA ASP A 133 -1.10 -4.04 14.45
C ASP A 133 -1.95 -4.77 15.50
N VAL A 134 -3.16 -5.14 15.09
CA VAL A 134 -4.13 -5.87 15.91
C VAL A 134 -3.55 -7.18 16.47
N TYR A 135 -2.70 -7.88 15.71
CA TYR A 135 -2.08 -9.15 16.10
C TYR A 135 -0.62 -9.00 16.56
N ALA A 136 -0.18 -7.78 16.89
CA ALA A 136 1.21 -7.51 17.31
C ALA A 136 1.58 -8.07 18.68
N TYR A 137 0.62 -8.52 19.51
CA TYR A 137 0.85 -8.98 20.89
C TYR A 137 2.03 -9.93 21.04
N THR A 138 2.14 -10.92 20.16
CA THR A 138 3.23 -11.90 20.19
C THR A 138 4.62 -11.26 20.04
N ILE A 139 4.76 -10.19 19.23
CA ILE A 139 6.04 -9.49 19.05
C ILE A 139 6.39 -8.72 20.33
N TRP A 140 5.41 -8.05 20.94
CA TRP A 140 5.60 -7.37 22.22
C TRP A 140 6.02 -8.34 23.32
N ASN A 141 5.32 -9.47 23.43
CA ASN A 141 5.61 -10.49 24.44
C ASN A 141 7.01 -11.13 24.24
N ASP A 142 7.37 -11.46 23.00
CA ASP A 142 8.68 -12.00 22.66
C ASP A 142 9.79 -11.00 22.99
N TYR A 143 9.59 -9.71 22.73
CA TYR A 143 10.59 -8.68 23.05
C TYR A 143 10.76 -8.51 24.56
N VAL A 144 9.66 -8.49 25.32
CA VAL A 144 9.69 -8.46 26.78
C VAL A 144 10.44 -9.68 27.34
N THR A 145 10.13 -10.87 26.81
CA THR A 145 10.79 -12.13 27.23
C THR A 145 12.27 -12.09 26.92
N PHE A 146 12.64 -11.59 25.75
CA PHE A 146 14.03 -11.38 25.36
C PHE A 146 14.75 -10.41 26.32
N LEU A 147 14.18 -9.24 26.62
CA LEU A 147 14.78 -8.29 27.56
C LEU A 147 14.91 -8.85 28.98
N LYS A 148 13.95 -9.67 29.43
CA LYS A 148 14.02 -10.39 30.72
C LYS A 148 15.11 -11.46 30.73
N SER A 149 15.44 -12.07 29.59
CA SER A 149 16.49 -13.08 29.48
C SER A 149 17.92 -12.50 29.49
N VAL A 150 18.08 -11.19 29.29
CA VAL A 150 19.39 -10.54 29.32
C VAL A 150 19.97 -10.61 30.73
N GLU A 151 21.14 -11.25 30.86
CA GLU A 151 21.90 -11.27 32.10
C GLU A 151 22.42 -9.86 32.42
N ALA A 152 22.12 -9.41 33.64
CA ALA A 152 22.57 -8.14 34.18
C ALA A 152 23.31 -8.43 35.48
N VAL A 153 24.58 -8.01 35.56
CA VAL A 153 25.42 -8.22 36.75
C VAL A 153 25.59 -6.87 37.45
N GLY A 154 25.17 -6.81 38.71
CA GLY A 154 25.25 -5.62 39.55
C GLY A 154 24.02 -4.72 39.46
N SER A 155 23.84 -3.94 40.52
CA SER A 155 22.63 -3.12 40.73
C SER A 155 22.35 -2.11 39.61
N TYR A 156 23.38 -1.50 39.01
CA TYR A 156 23.20 -0.56 37.91
C TYR A 156 22.64 -1.24 36.65
N ALA A 157 23.21 -2.38 36.26
CA ALA A 157 22.78 -3.13 35.08
C ALA A 157 21.37 -3.71 35.26
N GLU A 158 21.03 -4.18 36.47
CA GLU A 158 19.68 -4.65 36.80
C GLU A 158 18.64 -3.52 36.70
N ASN A 159 18.97 -2.33 37.20
CA ASN A 159 18.08 -1.16 37.08
C ASN A 159 17.89 -0.74 35.61
N GLN A 160 18.94 -0.81 34.78
CA GLN A 160 18.82 -0.53 33.34
C GLN A 160 17.92 -1.54 32.64
N LYS A 161 18.04 -2.83 32.97
CA LYS A 161 17.15 -3.90 32.49
C LYS A 161 15.70 -3.65 32.90
N ILE A 162 15.48 -3.29 34.16
CA ILE A 162 14.13 -2.95 34.67
C ILE A 162 13.55 -1.78 33.88
N ALA A 163 14.31 -0.72 33.66
CA ALA A 163 13.88 0.45 32.90
C ALA A 163 13.56 0.10 31.43
N ALA A 164 14.38 -0.75 30.78
CA ALA A 164 14.15 -1.19 29.41
C ALA A 164 12.86 -2.01 29.28
N VAL A 165 12.67 -3.01 30.15
CA VAL A 165 11.44 -3.84 30.16
C VAL A 165 10.20 -2.98 30.43
N ARG A 166 10.28 -2.06 31.41
CA ARG A 166 9.19 -1.14 31.74
C ARG A 166 8.81 -0.25 30.57
N LYS A 167 9.80 0.27 29.83
CA LYS A 167 9.57 1.09 28.63
C LYS A 167 8.77 0.33 27.57
N VAL A 168 9.07 -0.95 27.35
CA VAL A 168 8.34 -1.80 26.39
C VAL A 168 6.92 -2.07 26.87
N TYR A 169 6.73 -2.44 28.14
CA TYR A 169 5.40 -2.60 28.71
C TYR A 169 4.55 -1.33 28.57
N HIS A 170 5.08 -0.18 28.99
CA HIS A 170 4.37 1.10 28.96
C HIS A 170 3.93 1.49 27.55
N LYS A 171 4.74 1.19 26.53
CA LYS A 171 4.33 1.38 25.14
C LYS A 171 3.26 0.39 24.69
N GLY A 172 3.45 -0.90 24.96
CA GLY A 172 2.55 -1.97 24.51
C GLY A 172 1.15 -1.85 25.11
N ILE A 173 1.02 -1.56 26.41
CA ILE A 173 -0.30 -1.45 27.07
C ILE A 173 -1.15 -0.27 26.58
N MET A 174 -0.54 0.69 25.88
CA MET A 174 -1.24 1.84 25.30
C MET A 174 -1.75 1.59 23.88
N ILE A 175 -1.45 0.42 23.31
CA ILE A 175 -1.80 0.06 21.94
C ILE A 175 -2.99 -0.92 21.97
N PRO A 176 -4.12 -0.58 21.32
CA PRO A 176 -5.20 -1.53 21.11
C PRO A 176 -4.75 -2.72 20.25
N MET A 177 -4.62 -3.89 20.87
CA MET A 177 -4.24 -5.15 20.21
C MET A 177 -4.94 -6.34 20.87
N ILE A 178 -5.17 -7.40 20.11
CA ILE A 178 -5.76 -8.63 20.63
C ILE A 178 -4.84 -9.18 21.73
N SER A 179 -5.44 -9.61 22.83
CA SER A 179 -4.74 -10.10 24.01
C SER A 179 -3.88 -9.07 24.76
N VAL A 180 -4.12 -7.76 24.59
CA VAL A 180 -3.51 -6.71 25.43
C VAL A 180 -3.72 -6.94 26.94
N GLU A 181 -4.81 -7.63 27.31
CA GLU A 181 -5.11 -8.01 28.70
C GLU A 181 -4.06 -8.96 29.31
N LEU A 182 -3.50 -9.86 28.51
CA LEU A 182 -2.40 -10.72 28.96
C LEU A 182 -1.15 -9.89 29.22
N LEU A 183 -0.83 -8.95 28.33
CA LEU A 183 0.32 -8.06 28.50
C LEU A 183 0.19 -7.20 29.78
N TRP A 184 -1.01 -6.71 30.07
CA TRP A 184 -1.30 -5.96 31.29
C TRP A 184 -1.16 -6.83 32.55
N LYS A 185 -1.67 -8.07 32.52
CA LYS A 185 -1.51 -9.02 33.63
C LYS A 185 -0.03 -9.29 33.92
N ASP A 186 0.77 -9.50 32.88
CA ASP A 186 2.20 -9.75 33.00
C ASP A 186 2.97 -8.53 33.50
N TYR A 187 2.56 -7.32 33.09
CA TYR A 187 3.09 -6.06 33.62
C TYR A 187 2.82 -5.92 35.13
N CYS A 188 1.58 -6.17 35.56
CA CYS A 188 1.20 -6.11 36.96
C CYS A 188 2.00 -7.11 37.81
N ALA A 189 2.15 -8.35 37.34
CA ALA A 189 2.97 -9.35 38.00
C ALA A 189 4.45 -8.94 38.06
N TYR A 190 4.96 -8.34 36.97
CA TYR A 190 6.34 -7.87 36.89
C TYR A 190 6.65 -6.73 37.86
N GLU A 191 5.84 -5.67 37.91
CA GLU A 191 6.06 -4.56 38.84
C GLU A 191 5.94 -5.01 40.31
N MET A 192 5.00 -5.91 40.61
CA MET A 192 4.87 -6.50 41.94
C MET A 192 6.08 -7.35 42.32
N SER A 193 6.71 -8.04 41.36
CA SER A 193 7.91 -8.86 41.61
C SER A 193 9.16 -8.02 41.90
N ILE A 194 9.25 -6.80 41.35
CA ILE A 194 10.39 -5.90 41.57
C ILE A 194 10.24 -5.16 42.90
N ASN A 195 9.10 -4.47 43.09
CA ASN A 195 8.83 -3.71 44.30
C ASN A 195 7.31 -3.63 44.54
N PRO A 196 6.76 -4.43 45.48
CA PRO A 196 5.33 -4.44 45.77
C PRO A 196 4.76 -3.08 46.21
N ALA A 197 5.55 -2.27 46.90
CA ALA A 197 5.11 -0.97 47.42
C ALA A 197 4.98 0.07 46.31
N LEU A 198 6.02 0.21 45.47
CA LEU A 198 6.01 1.14 44.33
C LEU A 198 5.15 0.61 43.17
N GLY A 199 5.09 -0.71 42.99
CA GLY A 199 4.37 -1.36 41.90
C GLY A 199 2.88 -1.06 41.93
N LYS A 200 2.24 -1.03 43.11
CA LYS A 200 0.83 -0.65 43.27
C LYS A 200 0.54 0.74 42.69
N ASN A 201 1.33 1.74 43.09
CA ASN A 201 1.18 3.12 42.60
C ASN A 201 1.43 3.20 41.09
N MET A 202 2.42 2.47 40.57
CA MET A 202 2.76 2.45 39.14
C MET A 202 1.66 1.79 38.28
N ILE A 203 0.99 0.77 38.81
CA ILE A 203 -0.15 0.11 38.15
C ILE A 203 -1.37 1.03 38.19
N GLU A 204 -1.68 1.63 39.35
CA GLU A 204 -2.83 2.50 39.52
C GLU A 204 -2.79 3.73 38.61
N SER A 205 -1.62 4.38 38.49
CA SER A 205 -1.43 5.54 37.61
C SER A 205 -1.73 5.27 36.13
N ARG A 206 -1.56 4.03 35.66
CA ARG A 206 -1.78 3.62 34.26
C ARG A 206 -3.11 2.91 34.03
N SER A 207 -3.80 2.51 35.10
CA SER A 207 -5.01 1.69 35.05
C SER A 207 -6.12 2.36 34.23
N ARG A 208 -6.32 3.68 34.41
CA ARG A 208 -7.33 4.45 33.68
C ARG A 208 -7.12 4.41 32.17
N ASP A 209 -5.90 4.67 31.72
CA ASP A 209 -5.54 4.67 30.30
C ASP A 209 -5.70 3.27 29.70
N PHE A 210 -5.26 2.24 30.44
CA PHE A 210 -5.41 0.85 30.03
C PHE A 210 -6.89 0.44 29.89
N LEU A 211 -7.78 0.88 30.78
CA LEU A 211 -9.22 0.61 30.67
C LEU A 211 -9.82 1.20 29.38
N ASN A 212 -9.37 2.38 28.96
CA ASN A 212 -9.77 2.95 27.67
C ASN A 212 -9.26 2.10 26.49
N VAL A 213 -7.99 1.69 26.52
CA VAL A 213 -7.40 0.80 25.50
C VAL A 213 -8.13 -0.53 25.43
N LYS A 214 -8.49 -1.13 26.58
CA LYS A 214 -9.26 -2.37 26.66
C LYS A 214 -10.65 -2.22 26.03
N ARG A 215 -11.35 -1.11 26.27
CA ARG A 215 -12.63 -0.79 25.61
C ARG A 215 -12.46 -0.76 24.08
N VAL A 216 -11.50 0.03 23.60
CA VAL A 216 -11.21 0.20 22.17
C VAL A 216 -10.78 -1.13 21.52
N THR A 217 -10.04 -1.97 22.24
CA THR A 217 -9.61 -3.30 21.76
C THR A 217 -10.80 -4.23 21.49
N LYS A 218 -11.86 -4.18 22.30
CA LYS A 218 -13.08 -4.99 22.07
C LYS A 218 -13.83 -4.55 20.82
N GLU A 219 -13.93 -3.24 20.60
CA GLU A 219 -14.52 -2.68 19.38
C GLU A 219 -13.70 -3.09 18.14
N LEU A 220 -12.37 -2.99 18.23
CA LEU A 220 -11.41 -3.38 17.20
C LEU A 220 -11.52 -4.88 16.83
N ASP A 221 -11.56 -5.77 17.82
CA ASP A 221 -11.71 -7.22 17.61
C ASP A 221 -13.02 -7.51 16.83
N THR A 222 -14.11 -6.85 17.20
CA THR A 222 -15.40 -7.03 16.51
C THR A 222 -15.33 -6.64 15.03
N LEU A 223 -14.65 -5.54 14.71
CA LEU A 223 -14.51 -5.06 13.32
C LEU A 223 -13.57 -5.93 12.50
N THR A 224 -12.47 -6.39 13.11
CA THR A 224 -11.39 -7.11 12.41
C THR A 224 -11.73 -8.57 12.11
N ARG A 225 -12.68 -9.18 12.83
CA ARG A 225 -13.19 -10.54 12.54
C ARG A 225 -13.86 -10.69 11.17
N ALA A 226 -14.45 -9.61 10.64
CA ALA A 226 -15.10 -9.64 9.33
C ALA A 226 -14.12 -9.50 8.16
N ILE A 227 -12.86 -9.17 8.44
CA ILE A 227 -11.86 -8.79 7.46
C ILE A 227 -10.89 -9.96 7.21
N ASP A 228 -10.77 -10.36 5.95
CA ASP A 228 -9.68 -11.25 5.53
C ASP A 228 -8.45 -10.43 5.12
N ARG A 229 -7.38 -10.60 5.90
CA ARG A 229 -6.10 -9.89 5.73
C ARG A 229 -5.07 -10.66 4.91
N ASN A 230 -5.38 -11.92 4.56
CA ASN A 230 -4.49 -12.81 3.82
C ASN A 230 -4.94 -13.01 2.37
N ASN A 231 -6.07 -12.42 1.98
CA ASN A 231 -6.58 -12.52 0.63
C ASN A 231 -5.61 -11.85 -0.35
N PRO A 232 -5.16 -12.54 -1.42
CA PRO A 232 -4.31 -11.93 -2.43
C PRO A 232 -5.00 -10.78 -3.14
N CYS A 233 -4.22 -9.74 -3.46
CA CYS A 233 -4.69 -8.59 -4.21
C CYS A 233 -5.00 -8.97 -5.66
N ILE A 234 -6.26 -8.86 -6.06
CA ILE A 234 -6.73 -9.13 -7.43
C ILE A 234 -7.42 -7.88 -8.00
N PRO A 235 -7.31 -7.62 -9.32
CA PRO A 235 -8.06 -6.55 -9.96
C PRO A 235 -9.58 -6.78 -9.84
N PRO A 236 -10.39 -5.71 -9.68
CA PRO A 236 -11.83 -5.85 -9.64
C PRO A 236 -12.33 -6.49 -10.95
N THR A 237 -13.05 -7.60 -10.84
CA THR A 237 -13.73 -8.20 -12.00
C THR A 237 -15.06 -7.51 -12.26
N SER A 238 -15.53 -7.54 -13.51
CA SER A 238 -16.90 -7.13 -13.86
C SER A 238 -17.69 -8.37 -14.27
N PRO A 239 -18.73 -8.78 -13.52
CA PRO A 239 -19.22 -8.20 -12.26
C PRO A 239 -18.29 -8.46 -11.08
N GLN A 240 -18.34 -7.57 -10.07
CA GLN A 240 -17.57 -7.71 -8.83
C GLN A 240 -18.09 -8.91 -8.04
N SER A 241 -17.18 -9.67 -7.43
CA SER A 241 -17.57 -10.78 -6.55
C SER A 241 -18.33 -10.26 -5.33
N THR A 242 -19.37 -10.99 -4.91
CA THR A 242 -20.14 -10.65 -3.70
C THR A 242 -19.25 -10.60 -2.46
N ASP A 243 -18.20 -11.40 -2.42
CA ASP A 243 -17.27 -11.45 -1.30
C ASP A 243 -16.32 -10.25 -1.32
N GLU A 244 -15.90 -9.78 -2.50
CA GLU A 244 -15.10 -8.57 -2.65
C GLU A 244 -15.86 -7.34 -2.16
N ILE A 245 -17.14 -7.21 -2.52
CA ILE A 245 -18.01 -6.11 -2.06
C ILE A 245 -18.14 -6.12 -0.53
N LYS A 246 -18.36 -7.30 0.07
CA LYS A 246 -18.44 -7.45 1.53
C LYS A 246 -17.13 -7.08 2.21
N GLN A 247 -15.99 -7.52 1.67
CA GLN A 247 -14.67 -7.19 2.20
C GLN A 247 -14.37 -5.70 2.09
N LEU A 248 -14.67 -5.07 0.94
CA LEU A 248 -14.51 -3.62 0.76
C LEU A 248 -15.35 -2.83 1.77
N ALA A 249 -16.61 -3.24 1.98
CA ALA A 249 -17.47 -2.61 2.98
C ALA A 249 -16.93 -2.77 4.42
N ALA A 250 -16.41 -3.95 4.76
CA ALA A 250 -15.80 -4.21 6.06
C ALA A 250 -14.55 -3.34 6.29
N TRP A 251 -13.66 -3.25 5.30
CA TRP A 251 -12.48 -2.40 5.34
C TRP A 251 -12.82 -0.91 5.46
N ARG A 252 -13.78 -0.41 4.66
CA ARG A 252 -14.25 0.98 4.74
C ARG A 252 -14.83 1.30 6.12
N LYS A 253 -15.59 0.38 6.71
CA LYS A 253 -16.12 0.52 8.08
C LYS A 253 -14.99 0.59 9.10
N PHE A 254 -13.97 -0.26 8.99
CA PHE A 254 -12.81 -0.24 9.88
C PHE A 254 -12.00 1.06 9.76
N ILE A 255 -11.72 1.52 8.54
CA ILE A 255 -11.01 2.80 8.30
C ILE A 255 -11.81 3.98 8.84
N ALA A 256 -13.13 4.02 8.62
CA ALA A 256 -14.00 5.06 9.17
C ALA A 256 -14.00 5.06 10.70
N TRP A 257 -13.97 3.87 11.33
CA TRP A 257 -13.85 3.74 12.78
C TRP A 257 -12.50 4.28 13.29
N GLU A 258 -11.36 3.94 12.67
CA GLU A 258 -10.07 4.53 13.06
C GLU A 258 -10.06 6.07 12.88
N ARG A 259 -10.68 6.58 11.80
CA ARG A 259 -10.84 8.03 11.58
C ARG A 259 -11.71 8.72 12.63
N SER A 260 -12.62 8.01 13.29
CA SER A 260 -13.46 8.54 14.37
C SER A 260 -12.71 8.79 15.68
N ASN A 261 -11.41 8.45 15.74
CA ASN A 261 -10.56 8.53 16.92
C ASN A 261 -11.17 7.79 18.14
N PRO A 262 -11.23 6.44 18.09
CA PRO A 262 -11.85 5.64 19.16
C PRO A 262 -11.19 5.84 20.53
N LEU A 263 -9.88 6.12 20.52
CA LEU A 263 -9.08 6.39 21.72
C LEU A 263 -9.38 7.75 22.34
N LYS A 264 -10.04 8.66 21.61
CA LYS A 264 -10.32 10.04 22.02
C LYS A 264 -9.07 10.77 22.50
N THR A 265 -7.96 10.54 21.81
CA THR A 265 -6.68 11.19 22.10
C THR A 265 -6.58 12.53 21.38
N GLU A 266 -5.91 13.50 21.99
CA GLU A 266 -5.56 14.78 21.36
C GLU A 266 -4.32 14.66 20.45
N ASP A 267 -3.58 13.55 20.56
CA ASP A 267 -2.41 13.27 19.73
C ASP A 267 -2.82 12.91 18.30
N ILE A 268 -2.91 13.92 17.44
CA ILE A 268 -3.19 13.75 16.01
C ILE A 268 -2.12 12.88 15.33
N LEU A 269 -0.85 12.91 15.74
CA LEU A 269 0.18 12.06 15.13
C LEU A 269 -0.12 10.59 15.36
N LEU A 270 -0.62 10.24 16.54
CA LEU A 270 -1.05 8.88 16.84
C LEU A 270 -2.27 8.50 16.00
N VAL A 271 -3.29 9.36 15.92
CA VAL A 271 -4.50 9.09 15.12
C VAL A 271 -4.14 8.91 13.65
N THR A 272 -3.36 9.82 13.06
CA THR A 272 -2.93 9.73 11.66
C THR A 272 -2.15 8.45 11.41
N ARG A 273 -1.19 8.09 12.25
CA ARG A 273 -0.42 6.84 12.10
C ARG A 273 -1.31 5.60 12.14
N ARG A 274 -2.35 5.58 12.99
CA ARG A 274 -3.30 4.46 13.05
C ARG A 274 -4.17 4.37 11.80
N VAL A 275 -4.68 5.50 11.33
CA VAL A 275 -5.50 5.54 10.10
C VAL A 275 -4.68 5.14 8.89
N ILE A 276 -3.44 5.62 8.76
CA ILE A 276 -2.54 5.24 7.67
C ILE A 276 -2.18 3.76 7.76
N LEU A 277 -1.93 3.21 8.95
CA LEU A 277 -1.73 1.77 9.09
C LEU A 277 -2.98 0.99 8.63
N ALA A 278 -4.19 1.45 8.93
CA ALA A 278 -5.42 0.83 8.46
C ALA A 278 -5.54 0.84 6.92
N TYR A 279 -5.18 1.96 6.27
CA TYR A 279 -5.07 2.02 4.80
C TYR A 279 -3.99 1.09 4.27
N GLU A 280 -2.79 1.09 4.86
CA GLU A 280 -1.70 0.20 4.45
C GLU A 280 -2.12 -1.27 4.50
N GLN A 281 -2.79 -1.70 5.57
CA GLN A 281 -3.32 -3.06 5.68
C GLN A 281 -4.39 -3.37 4.61
N CYS A 282 -5.28 -2.41 4.35
CA CYS A 282 -6.30 -2.53 3.32
C CYS A 282 -5.68 -2.67 1.93
N LEU A 283 -4.68 -1.86 1.61
CA LEU A 283 -3.97 -1.85 0.32
C LEU A 283 -3.17 -3.14 0.07
N LEU A 284 -2.84 -3.91 1.11
CA LEU A 284 -2.26 -5.25 0.91
C LEU A 284 -3.22 -6.21 0.21
N CYS A 285 -4.53 -6.08 0.48
CA CYS A 285 -5.58 -6.96 -0.02
C CYS A 285 -6.35 -6.35 -1.21
N LEU A 286 -6.54 -5.03 -1.20
CA LEU A 286 -7.38 -4.30 -2.16
C LEU A 286 -6.59 -3.23 -2.94
N GLY A 287 -5.30 -3.47 -3.18
CA GLY A 287 -4.40 -2.54 -3.86
C GLY A 287 -4.75 -2.17 -5.31
N TYR A 288 -5.64 -2.88 -6.00
CA TYR A 288 -6.15 -2.52 -7.34
C TYR A 288 -7.35 -1.55 -7.32
N HIS A 289 -7.79 -1.10 -6.15
CA HIS A 289 -8.87 -0.11 -5.98
C HIS A 289 -8.28 1.30 -5.89
N ALA A 290 -8.52 2.13 -6.91
CA ALA A 290 -7.89 3.46 -7.05
C ALA A 290 -8.43 4.50 -6.06
N ASP A 291 -9.71 4.39 -5.74
CA ASP A 291 -10.37 5.14 -4.68
C ASP A 291 -9.65 5.01 -3.32
N LEU A 292 -9.21 3.82 -2.93
CA LEU A 292 -8.50 3.62 -1.65
C LEU A 292 -7.15 4.34 -1.57
N TRP A 293 -6.37 4.32 -2.67
CA TRP A 293 -5.11 5.07 -2.74
C TRP A 293 -5.36 6.57 -2.65
N TYR A 294 -6.33 7.07 -3.40
CA TYR A 294 -6.69 8.48 -3.39
C TYR A 294 -7.21 8.92 -2.00
N GLU A 295 -8.08 8.14 -1.37
CA GLU A 295 -8.60 8.43 -0.03
C GLU A 295 -7.50 8.49 1.04
N ALA A 296 -6.50 7.60 0.95
CA ALA A 296 -5.36 7.59 1.86
C ALA A 296 -4.47 8.83 1.67
N CYS A 297 -4.15 9.21 0.43
CA CYS A 297 -3.41 10.43 0.13
C CYS A 297 -4.18 11.70 0.55
N ALA A 298 -5.48 11.78 0.22
CA ALA A 298 -6.33 12.90 0.60
C ALA A 298 -6.42 13.06 2.13
N TYR A 299 -6.40 11.96 2.88
CA TYR A 299 -6.34 12.00 4.34
C TYR A 299 -5.01 12.59 4.84
N LEU A 300 -3.86 12.19 4.26
CA LEU A 300 -2.56 12.78 4.58
C LEU A 300 -2.52 14.28 4.28
N GLU A 301 -3.04 14.70 3.12
CA GLU A 301 -3.16 16.10 2.74
C GLU A 301 -4.02 16.90 3.74
N GLN A 302 -5.16 16.34 4.15
CA GLN A 302 -6.02 16.97 5.15
C GLN A 302 -5.30 17.12 6.50
N THR A 303 -4.58 16.09 6.95
CA THR A 303 -3.80 16.17 8.20
C THR A 303 -2.66 17.18 8.10
N SER A 304 -2.02 17.29 6.93
CA SER A 304 -1.01 18.31 6.66
C SER A 304 -1.58 19.72 6.79
N ARG A 305 -2.79 19.98 6.28
CA ARG A 305 -3.45 21.29 6.42
C ARG A 305 -3.71 21.63 7.90
N THR A 306 -4.19 20.67 8.68
CA THR A 306 -4.41 20.86 10.13
C THR A 306 -3.11 21.21 10.88
N TYR A 307 -1.97 20.61 10.51
CA TYR A 307 -0.68 20.96 11.12
C TYR A 307 -0.15 22.32 10.64
N SER A 308 -0.42 22.69 9.38
CA SER A 308 -0.09 24.00 8.85
C SER A 308 -0.83 25.11 9.62
N GLU A 309 -2.12 24.90 9.93
CA GLU A 309 -2.93 25.83 10.72
C GLU A 309 -2.42 25.98 12.16
N ARG A 310 -1.82 24.92 12.71
CA ARG A 310 -1.19 24.91 14.05
C ARG A 310 0.23 25.48 14.06
N GLY A 311 0.80 25.80 12.90
CA GLY A 311 2.13 26.38 12.76
C GLY A 311 3.30 25.38 12.73
N ASP A 312 3.04 24.07 12.63
CA ASP A 312 4.12 23.06 12.54
C ASP A 312 4.47 22.77 11.08
N ALA A 313 5.37 23.59 10.52
CA ALA A 313 5.83 23.45 9.14
C ALA A 313 6.60 22.14 8.87
N HIS A 314 7.30 21.60 9.88
CA HIS A 314 8.09 20.37 9.72
C HIS A 314 7.18 19.15 9.55
N LEU A 315 6.16 19.01 10.39
CA LEU A 315 5.18 17.93 10.27
C LEU A 315 4.32 18.07 9.01
N THR A 316 3.94 19.30 8.64
CA THR A 316 3.25 19.59 7.38
C THR A 316 4.03 19.05 6.19
N LYS A 317 5.31 19.41 6.06
CA LYS A 317 6.16 18.92 4.98
C LYS A 317 6.30 17.40 4.99
N ARG A 318 6.50 16.80 6.17
CA ARG A 318 6.61 15.34 6.33
C ARG A 318 5.39 14.61 5.79
N PHE A 319 4.17 15.06 6.11
CA PHE A 319 2.95 14.41 5.63
C PHE A 319 2.73 14.58 4.12
N LEU A 320 3.12 15.72 3.54
CA LEU A 320 3.10 15.90 2.08
C LEU A 320 4.13 15.00 1.38
N ASP A 321 5.32 14.85 1.95
CA ASP A 321 6.32 13.92 1.44
C ASP A 321 5.82 12.46 1.54
N GLU A 322 5.17 12.10 2.64
CA GLU A 322 4.55 10.78 2.82
C GLU A 322 3.43 10.53 1.79
N ALA A 323 2.54 11.50 1.56
CA ALA A 323 1.50 11.41 0.52
C ALA A 323 2.11 11.24 -0.88
N SER A 324 3.19 11.97 -1.18
CA SER A 324 3.93 11.82 -2.42
C SER A 324 4.51 10.41 -2.60
N THR A 325 5.10 9.84 -1.54
CA THR A 325 5.62 8.47 -1.58
C THR A 325 4.51 7.43 -1.76
N LEU A 326 3.31 7.71 -1.21
CA LEU A 326 2.16 6.83 -1.33
C LEU A 326 1.63 6.79 -2.77
N TYR A 327 1.48 7.96 -3.40
CA TYR A 327 1.15 8.05 -4.82
C TYR A 327 2.20 7.37 -5.73
N GLU A 328 3.48 7.63 -5.48
CA GLU A 328 4.58 7.03 -6.24
C GLU A 328 4.53 5.48 -6.13
N ARG A 329 4.25 4.97 -4.94
CA ARG A 329 4.09 3.53 -4.72
C ARG A 329 2.89 2.97 -5.48
N ALA A 330 1.77 3.69 -5.53
CA ALA A 330 0.57 3.29 -6.28
C ALA A 330 0.91 3.08 -7.77
N ILE A 331 1.52 4.07 -8.41
CA ILE A 331 1.84 4.03 -9.85
C ILE A 331 2.98 3.06 -10.21
N GLN A 332 3.85 2.70 -9.25
CA GLN A 332 4.92 1.71 -9.47
C GLN A 332 4.46 0.25 -9.30
N THR A 333 3.50 0.02 -8.40
CA THR A 333 3.05 -1.33 -8.03
C THR A 333 1.86 -1.78 -8.88
N TYR A 334 0.66 -1.32 -8.52
CA TYR A 334 -0.60 -1.79 -9.10
C TYR A 334 -1.15 -0.88 -10.20
N MET A 335 -1.05 0.43 -9.99
CA MET A 335 -1.77 1.44 -10.77
C MET A 335 -0.94 1.98 -11.94
N ARG A 336 -0.13 1.11 -12.58
CA ARG A 336 0.82 1.54 -13.62
C ARG A 336 0.14 2.24 -14.79
N SER A 337 -1.02 1.76 -15.23
CA SER A 337 -1.78 2.34 -16.36
C SER A 337 -3.01 3.13 -15.92
N ASN A 338 -3.27 3.26 -14.61
CA ASN A 338 -4.49 3.91 -14.13
C ASN A 338 -4.34 5.44 -14.24
N MET A 339 -5.09 6.05 -15.16
CA MET A 339 -5.02 7.49 -15.42
C MET A 339 -5.46 8.34 -14.21
N LEU A 340 -6.47 7.90 -13.44
CA LEU A 340 -7.02 8.67 -12.32
C LEU A 340 -5.95 8.98 -11.27
N ILE A 341 -5.16 7.98 -10.88
CA ILE A 341 -4.09 8.15 -9.91
C ILE A 341 -2.96 9.03 -10.46
N HIS A 342 -2.62 8.88 -11.74
CA HIS A 342 -1.59 9.73 -12.36
C HIS A 342 -2.03 11.20 -12.40
N PHE A 343 -3.30 11.48 -12.71
CA PHE A 343 -3.84 12.84 -12.70
C PHE A 343 -3.87 13.41 -11.29
N ALA A 344 -4.43 12.68 -10.33
CA ALA A 344 -4.44 13.09 -8.93
C ALA A 344 -3.02 13.36 -8.38
N TYR A 345 -2.06 12.51 -8.74
CA TYR A 345 -0.67 12.69 -8.31
C TYR A 345 0.00 13.91 -8.96
N SER A 346 -0.27 14.13 -10.25
CA SER A 346 0.28 15.28 -10.97
C SER A 346 -0.30 16.59 -10.43
N ASP A 347 -1.61 16.64 -10.19
CA ASP A 347 -2.29 17.81 -9.61
C ASP A 347 -1.78 18.08 -8.18
N PHE A 348 -1.51 17.01 -7.40
CA PHE A 348 -0.91 17.11 -6.07
C PHE A 348 0.51 17.70 -6.11
N GLU A 349 1.37 17.25 -7.02
CA GLU A 349 2.73 17.80 -7.16
C GLU A 349 2.73 19.22 -7.77
N GLU A 350 1.77 19.53 -8.65
CA GLU A 350 1.52 20.90 -9.15
C GLU A 350 1.14 21.83 -7.98
N TYR A 351 0.24 21.40 -7.09
CA TYR A 351 -0.13 22.15 -5.89
C TYR A 351 1.06 22.39 -4.95
N ARG A 352 2.01 21.46 -4.89
CA ARG A 352 3.26 21.60 -4.14
C ARG A 352 4.33 22.44 -4.83
N LEU A 353 4.03 22.98 -6.02
CA LEU A 353 4.95 23.72 -6.89
C LEU A 353 6.12 22.87 -7.43
N ASN A 354 5.99 21.55 -7.42
CA ASN A 354 6.97 20.61 -7.98
C ASN A 354 6.66 20.30 -9.45
N ILE A 355 6.72 21.33 -10.31
CA ILE A 355 6.27 21.27 -11.71
C ILE A 355 7.03 20.23 -12.52
N ASP A 356 8.35 20.11 -12.35
CA ASP A 356 9.17 19.11 -13.07
C ASP A 356 8.75 17.68 -12.72
N LYS A 357 8.34 17.46 -11.47
CA LYS A 357 7.87 16.15 -11.04
C LYS A 357 6.49 15.84 -11.62
N ALA A 358 5.55 16.79 -11.58
CA ALA A 358 4.25 16.66 -12.25
C ALA A 358 4.40 16.32 -13.75
N ARG A 359 5.30 17.02 -14.45
CA ARG A 359 5.65 16.74 -15.85
C ARG A 359 6.21 15.33 -16.04
N SER A 360 7.10 14.88 -15.15
CA SER A 360 7.66 13.52 -15.21
C SER A 360 6.58 12.44 -15.06
N ILE A 361 5.54 12.68 -14.25
CA ILE A 361 4.42 11.76 -14.04
C ILE A 361 3.58 11.65 -15.32
N TYR A 362 3.26 12.77 -15.97
CA TYR A 362 2.57 12.75 -17.27
C TYR A 362 3.40 12.04 -18.34
N ASN A 363 4.69 12.35 -18.46
CA ASN A 363 5.56 11.68 -19.44
C ASN A 363 5.61 10.16 -19.21
N ARG A 364 5.74 9.74 -17.95
CA ARG A 364 5.72 8.32 -17.60
C ARG A 364 4.42 7.64 -18.00
N LEU A 365 3.26 8.29 -17.85
CA LEU A 365 1.97 7.75 -18.29
C LEU A 365 1.90 7.62 -19.83
N LEU A 366 2.40 8.62 -20.55
CA LEU A 366 2.39 8.65 -22.02
C LEU A 366 3.34 7.61 -22.65
N ASP A 367 4.47 7.34 -21.99
CA ASP A 367 5.49 6.38 -22.45
C ASP A 367 5.11 4.91 -22.16
N ILE A 368 3.95 4.64 -21.54
CA ILE A 368 3.45 3.29 -21.33
C ILE A 368 3.09 2.65 -22.66
N ASN A 369 3.58 1.44 -22.92
CA ASN A 369 3.29 0.68 -24.14
C ASN A 369 1.78 0.41 -24.36
N GLU A 370 1.40 0.26 -25.63
CA GLU A 370 0.03 -0.01 -26.09
C GLU A 370 -0.64 -1.22 -25.41
N ALA A 371 0.15 -2.25 -25.06
CA ALA A 371 -0.34 -3.42 -24.33
C ALA A 371 -0.96 -3.09 -22.96
N ASN A 372 -0.54 -1.99 -22.34
CA ASN A 372 -0.97 -1.56 -21.00
C ASN A 372 -1.85 -0.30 -21.03
N LEU A 373 -1.71 0.54 -22.05
CA LEU A 373 -2.53 1.75 -22.25
C LEU A 373 -2.93 1.86 -23.73
N LYS A 374 -4.16 1.44 -24.04
CA LYS A 374 -4.70 1.42 -25.40
C LYS A 374 -5.01 2.81 -25.94
N ASP A 375 -5.54 3.69 -25.08
CA ASP A 375 -5.95 5.04 -25.47
C ASP A 375 -5.30 6.07 -24.52
N PRO A 376 -4.22 6.76 -24.94
CA PRO A 376 -3.58 7.83 -24.16
C PRO A 376 -4.24 9.20 -24.38
N THR A 377 -5.35 9.31 -25.14
CA THR A 377 -5.93 10.59 -25.56
C THR A 377 -6.26 11.49 -24.38
N LEU A 378 -6.90 10.92 -23.35
CA LEU A 378 -7.23 11.68 -22.13
C LEU A 378 -5.97 12.14 -21.38
N ALA A 379 -4.92 11.29 -21.35
CA ALA A 379 -3.64 11.65 -20.75
C ALA A 379 -2.97 12.81 -21.51
N TYR A 380 -3.01 12.80 -22.84
CA TYR A 380 -2.52 13.92 -23.66
C TYR A 380 -3.33 15.19 -23.44
N ILE A 381 -4.66 15.11 -23.36
CA ILE A 381 -5.52 16.27 -23.09
C ILE A 381 -5.15 16.89 -21.75
N GLN A 382 -4.98 16.07 -20.71
CA GLN A 382 -4.67 16.56 -19.38
C GLN A 382 -3.24 17.12 -19.31
N ALA A 383 -2.25 16.44 -19.90
CA ALA A 383 -0.88 16.95 -20.00
C ALA A 383 -0.81 18.27 -20.76
N MET A 384 -1.58 18.42 -21.84
CA MET A 384 -1.66 19.67 -22.61
C MET A 384 -2.26 20.81 -21.79
N ARG A 385 -3.31 20.53 -21.00
CA ARG A 385 -3.91 21.52 -20.08
C ARG A 385 -2.93 21.94 -18.98
N PHE A 386 -2.18 20.99 -18.44
CA PHE A 386 -1.13 21.20 -17.44
C PHE A 386 -0.02 22.13 -18.00
N GLU A 387 0.60 21.75 -19.12
CA GLU A 387 1.69 22.54 -19.73
C GLU A 387 1.26 23.95 -20.12
N ARG A 388 0.01 24.11 -20.57
CA ARG A 388 -0.55 25.44 -20.85
C ARG A 388 -0.62 26.29 -19.57
N ARG A 389 -0.98 25.70 -18.44
CA ARG A 389 -1.15 26.40 -17.17
C ARG A 389 0.20 26.80 -16.56
N THR A 390 1.23 25.98 -16.73
CA THR A 390 2.55 26.19 -16.11
C THR A 390 3.49 26.99 -17.01
N ASP A 391 3.65 26.58 -18.28
CA ASP A 391 4.70 27.06 -19.19
C ASP A 391 4.12 27.81 -20.41
N GLY A 392 2.80 27.91 -20.49
CA GLY A 392 2.07 28.66 -21.51
C GLY A 392 1.85 27.92 -22.83
N ILE A 393 1.38 28.66 -23.83
CA ILE A 393 0.83 28.06 -25.06
C ILE A 393 1.87 27.30 -25.91
N LYS A 394 3.13 27.74 -25.90
CA LYS A 394 4.20 27.09 -26.68
C LYS A 394 4.44 25.66 -26.20
N SER A 395 4.46 25.45 -24.88
CA SER A 395 4.62 24.10 -24.30
C SER A 395 3.40 23.22 -24.61
N ALA A 396 2.18 23.77 -24.49
CA ALA A 396 0.96 23.05 -24.82
C ALA A 396 0.92 22.59 -26.30
N ARG A 397 1.36 23.44 -27.24
CA ARG A 397 1.49 23.07 -28.66
C ARG A 397 2.53 21.97 -28.89
N ALA A 398 3.59 21.90 -28.09
CA ALA A 398 4.57 20.82 -28.17
C ALA A 398 3.96 19.47 -27.74
N ILE A 399 3.12 19.45 -26.69
CA ILE A 399 2.34 18.26 -26.31
C ILE A 399 1.36 17.87 -27.41
N PHE A 400 0.64 18.82 -28.00
CA PHE A 400 -0.26 18.53 -29.12
C PHE A 400 0.50 17.95 -30.32
N LYS A 401 1.69 18.49 -30.64
CA LYS A 401 2.54 17.94 -31.69
C LYS A 401 2.90 16.47 -31.39
N ARG A 402 3.38 16.17 -30.18
CA ARG A 402 3.70 14.80 -29.75
C ARG A 402 2.48 13.88 -29.81
N ALA A 403 1.31 14.37 -29.40
CA ALA A 403 0.07 13.58 -29.45
C ALA A 403 -0.28 13.17 -30.88
N ARG A 404 -0.10 14.05 -31.87
CA ARG A 404 -0.37 13.74 -33.28
C ARG A 404 0.59 12.70 -33.88
N GLU A 405 1.78 12.57 -33.31
CA GLU A 405 2.79 11.58 -33.72
C GLU A 405 2.51 10.19 -33.10
N ASP A 406 1.68 10.12 -32.06
CA ASP A 406 1.23 8.86 -31.46
C ASP A 406 0.09 8.24 -32.30
N LEU A 407 0.20 6.95 -32.60
CA LEU A 407 -0.80 6.23 -33.39
C LEU A 407 -2.05 5.86 -32.57
N ARG A 408 -1.96 5.87 -31.25
CA ARG A 408 -3.01 5.42 -30.31
C ARG A 408 -4.07 6.47 -30.01
N ILE A 409 -3.84 7.73 -30.40
CA ILE A 409 -4.73 8.83 -30.06
C ILE A 409 -6.04 8.79 -30.86
N ASN A 410 -7.11 9.24 -30.21
CA ASN A 410 -8.45 9.43 -30.73
C ASN A 410 -8.74 10.91 -31.00
N HIS A 411 -9.91 11.18 -31.59
CA HIS A 411 -10.30 12.50 -32.09
C HIS A 411 -10.41 13.60 -31.02
N GLN A 412 -10.61 13.22 -29.74
CA GLN A 412 -10.85 14.16 -28.65
C GLN A 412 -9.69 15.13 -28.41
N ILE A 413 -8.44 14.74 -28.71
CA ILE A 413 -7.28 15.63 -28.57
C ILE A 413 -7.36 16.84 -29.52
N TYR A 414 -7.87 16.65 -30.73
CA TYR A 414 -8.02 17.75 -31.70
C TYR A 414 -9.09 18.73 -31.24
N ILE A 415 -10.21 18.23 -30.72
CA ILE A 415 -11.28 19.05 -30.14
C ILE A 415 -10.71 19.86 -28.97
N ALA A 416 -10.04 19.19 -28.03
CA ALA A 416 -9.47 19.83 -26.85
C ALA A 416 -8.42 20.90 -27.22
N ALA A 417 -7.58 20.64 -28.22
CA ALA A 417 -6.56 21.58 -28.67
C ALA A 417 -7.19 22.81 -29.36
N ALA A 418 -8.19 22.61 -30.21
CA ALA A 418 -8.90 23.69 -30.88
C ALA A 418 -9.65 24.60 -29.88
N LEU A 419 -10.40 23.99 -28.95
CA LEU A 419 -11.12 24.73 -27.91
C LEU A 419 -10.17 25.46 -26.95
N MET A 420 -8.99 24.88 -26.68
CA MET A 420 -7.96 25.55 -25.87
C MET A 420 -7.44 26.82 -26.54
N GLU A 421 -7.17 26.80 -27.84
CA GLU A 421 -6.79 28.01 -28.60
C GLU A 421 -7.95 29.01 -28.64
N TYR A 422 -9.15 28.56 -28.98
CA TYR A 422 -10.34 29.42 -29.04
C TYR A 422 -10.61 30.14 -27.72
N TYR A 423 -10.67 29.41 -26.60
CA TYR A 423 -11.02 30.01 -25.31
C TYR A 423 -9.86 30.76 -24.65
N CYS A 424 -8.61 30.29 -24.79
CA CYS A 424 -7.47 30.88 -24.09
C CYS A 424 -6.72 31.94 -24.91
N THR A 425 -6.46 31.70 -26.19
CA THR A 425 -5.73 32.66 -27.04
C THR A 425 -6.65 33.57 -27.84
N LYS A 426 -7.96 33.27 -27.89
CA LYS A 426 -8.98 34.01 -28.67
C LYS A 426 -8.67 34.04 -30.16
N ASP A 427 -7.90 33.06 -30.64
CA ASP A 427 -7.51 32.94 -32.05
C ASP A 427 -8.44 31.94 -32.77
N ASN A 428 -9.46 32.49 -33.43
CA ASN A 428 -10.44 31.71 -34.19
C ASN A 428 -9.80 31.01 -35.39
N ASN A 429 -8.79 31.62 -36.02
CA ASN A 429 -8.14 31.06 -37.20
C ASN A 429 -7.37 29.79 -36.84
N ILE A 430 -6.63 29.80 -35.73
CA ILE A 430 -5.89 28.61 -35.28
C ILE A 430 -6.85 27.51 -34.86
N ALA A 431 -7.91 27.84 -34.11
CA ALA A 431 -8.92 26.86 -33.71
C ALA A 431 -9.60 26.20 -34.94
N PHE A 432 -10.02 27.01 -35.92
CA PHE A 432 -10.56 26.53 -37.20
C PHE A 432 -9.57 25.65 -37.96
N ASN A 433 -8.29 26.01 -38.00
CA ASN A 433 -7.25 25.21 -38.65
C ASN A 433 -7.05 23.85 -37.95
N ILE A 434 -7.11 23.80 -36.62
CA ILE A 434 -7.00 22.55 -35.86
C ILE A 434 -8.22 21.65 -36.11
N PHE A 435 -9.43 22.22 -36.17
CA PHE A 435 -10.63 21.47 -36.52
C PHE A 435 -10.58 20.92 -37.96
N ASN A 436 -10.16 21.72 -38.94
CA ASN A 436 -9.98 21.21 -40.30
C ASN A 436 -8.91 20.12 -40.39
N LEU A 437 -7.83 20.24 -39.61
CA LEU A 437 -6.79 19.22 -39.54
C LEU A 437 -7.34 17.90 -38.98
N GLY A 438 -8.14 17.96 -37.91
CA GLY A 438 -8.76 16.77 -37.33
C GLY A 438 -9.86 16.19 -38.24
N LEU A 439 -10.60 17.02 -38.97
CA LEU A 439 -11.63 16.59 -39.92
C LEU A 439 -11.04 15.72 -41.04
N LYS A 440 -9.83 16.01 -41.51
CA LYS A 440 -9.12 15.17 -42.49
C LYS A 440 -8.86 13.74 -41.98
N LYS A 441 -8.66 13.57 -40.66
CA LYS A 441 -8.34 12.27 -40.04
C LYS A 441 -9.57 11.55 -39.47
N TYR A 442 -10.51 12.30 -38.90
CA TYR A 442 -11.67 11.78 -38.17
C TYR A 442 -13.01 12.26 -38.73
N GLY A 443 -13.07 12.64 -40.02
CA GLY A 443 -14.29 13.15 -40.66
C GLY A 443 -15.44 12.14 -40.80
N GLN A 444 -15.22 10.87 -40.47
CA GLN A 444 -16.27 9.85 -40.39
C GLN A 444 -16.77 9.64 -38.94
N ASN A 445 -16.13 10.26 -37.95
CA ASN A 445 -16.51 10.13 -36.55
C ASN A 445 -17.59 11.17 -36.21
N VAL A 446 -18.77 10.67 -35.80
CA VAL A 446 -19.94 11.49 -35.48
C VAL A 446 -19.67 12.44 -34.31
N ASP A 447 -19.04 11.96 -33.24
CA ASP A 447 -18.74 12.77 -32.06
C ASP A 447 -17.79 13.93 -32.39
N TYR A 448 -16.84 13.70 -33.30
CA TYR A 448 -15.94 14.74 -33.79
C TYR A 448 -16.68 15.80 -34.60
N ILE A 449 -17.54 15.39 -35.54
CA ILE A 449 -18.32 16.31 -36.36
C ILE A 449 -19.28 17.13 -35.50
N LEU A 450 -19.97 16.50 -34.54
CA LEU A 450 -20.87 17.20 -33.63
C LEU A 450 -20.13 18.27 -32.81
N ALA A 451 -18.96 17.94 -32.26
CA ALA A 451 -18.15 18.92 -31.53
C ALA A 451 -17.65 20.06 -32.43
N TYR A 452 -17.37 19.79 -33.70
CA TYR A 452 -16.98 20.83 -34.64
C TYR A 452 -18.16 21.72 -35.04
N ILE A 453 -19.34 21.15 -35.29
CA ILE A 453 -20.57 21.90 -35.56
C ILE A 453 -20.91 22.79 -34.35
N ASP A 454 -20.85 22.25 -33.13
CA ASP A 454 -21.10 23.01 -31.91
C ASP A 454 -20.16 24.23 -31.82
N TYR A 455 -18.88 24.05 -32.11
CA TYR A 455 -17.93 25.16 -32.19
C TYR A 455 -18.32 26.22 -33.26
N MET A 456 -18.70 25.78 -34.47
CA MET A 456 -19.10 26.70 -35.56
C MET A 456 -20.37 27.48 -35.19
N THR A 457 -21.36 26.82 -34.58
CA THR A 457 -22.59 27.49 -34.13
C THR A 457 -22.33 28.59 -33.11
N HIS A 458 -21.34 28.41 -32.22
CA HIS A 458 -20.93 29.44 -31.26
C HIS A 458 -20.21 30.63 -31.90
N LEU A 459 -19.73 30.50 -33.14
CA LEU A 459 -19.12 31.58 -33.91
C LEU A 459 -20.14 32.37 -34.74
N ASN A 460 -21.42 31.99 -34.75
CA ASN A 460 -22.46 32.50 -35.66
C ASN A 460 -22.07 32.38 -37.15
N GLU A 461 -21.31 31.33 -37.51
CA GLU A 461 -20.93 30.98 -38.89
C GLU A 461 -21.52 29.65 -39.34
#